data_AF-A0AAD4V9E7-F1
#
_entry.id   AF-A0AAD4V9E7-F1
#
_cell.length_a   1.000
_cell.length_b   1.000
_cell.length_c   1.000
_cell.angle_alpha   90.00
_cell.angle_beta   90.00
_cell.angle_gamma   90.00
#
_symmetry.space_group_name_H-M   'P 1'
#
loop_
_entity.id
_entity.type
_entity.pdbx_description
1 polymer ?
#
loop_
_entity_poly.entity_id
_entity_poly.type
_entity_poly.pdbx_seq_one_letter_code
_entity_poly.pdbx_strand_id
1 'polypeptide(L)'
;MVEDVLVQVDKFYFPVDFIVLDTEPVVHSNSQIPVILGRPFLATSNAHINCRNGLMQLSFGNMTLELNIFSICKQPANNGDVDK
;
A
#
# COMPACT_ATOMS: atom_id res chain seq x y z
N MET A 1 16.84 0.96 8.47
CA MET A 1 16.48 1.52 7.16
C MET A 1 16.67 0.41 6.13
N VAL A 2 15.77 0.31 5.16
CA VAL A 2 15.83 -0.68 4.08
C VAL A 2 15.79 0.10 2.77
N GLU A 3 16.79 -0.10 1.93
CA GLU A 3 16.98 0.60 0.66
C GLU A 3 16.60 -0.30 -0.52
N ASP A 4 16.35 0.30 -1.68
CA ASP A 4 16.14 -0.39 -2.96
C ASP A 4 14.95 -1.37 -2.99
N VAL A 5 13.88 -1.07 -2.25
CA VAL A 5 12.67 -1.90 -2.21
C VAL A 5 11.72 -1.52 -3.34
N LEU A 6 11.20 -2.51 -4.05
CA LEU A 6 10.10 -2.33 -5.00
C LEU A 6 8.76 -2.60 -4.33
N VAL A 7 7.88 -1.61 -4.35
CA VAL A 7 6.48 -1.76 -3.90
C VAL A 7 5.59 -1.96 -5.11
N GLN A 8 4.86 -3.07 -5.13
CA GLN A 8 3.85 -3.32 -6.13
C GLN A 8 2.52 -2.66 -5.72
N VAL A 9 2.00 -1.79 -6.58
CA VAL A 9 0.65 -1.25 -6.48
C VAL A 9 -0.10 -1.61 -7.75
N ASP A 10 -1.11 -2.48 -7.63
CA ASP A 10 -1.76 -3.12 -8.77
C ASP A 10 -0.71 -3.82 -9.67
N LYS A 11 -0.47 -3.32 -10.88
CA LYS A 11 0.53 -3.85 -11.81
C LYS A 11 1.84 -3.05 -11.86
N PHE A 12 1.95 -1.96 -11.12
CA PHE A 12 3.09 -1.05 -11.15
C PHE A 12 4.04 -1.31 -10.00
N TYR A 13 5.34 -1.11 -10.25
CA TYR A 13 6.39 -1.25 -9.25
C TYR A 13 7.07 0.10 -9.05
N PHE A 14 7.08 0.58 -7.81
CA PHE A 14 7.71 1.84 -7.43
C PHE A 14 8.92 1.58 -6.54
N PRO A 15 10.11 2.11 -6.88
CA PRO A 15 11.26 2.06 -5.99
C PRO A 15 11.03 3.01 -4.80
N VAL A 16 11.32 2.53 -3.61
CA VAL A 16 11.19 3.32 -2.37
C VAL A 16 12.11 2.77 -1.28
N ASP A 17 12.64 3.69 -0.48
CA ASP A 17 13.36 3.37 0.74
C ASP A 17 12.42 3.46 1.94
N PHE A 18 12.53 2.50 2.87
CA PHE A 18 11.70 2.42 4.06
C PHE A 18 12.49 2.60 5.35
N ILE A 19 11.83 3.20 6.33
CA ILE A 19 12.21 3.09 7.72
C ILE A 19 11.34 2.00 8.34
N VAL A 20 11.99 0.95 8.86
CA VAL A 20 11.33 -0.09 9.64
C VAL A 20 11.34 0.36 11.09
N LEU A 21 10.16 0.45 11.70
CA LEU A 21 9.98 0.80 13.09
C LEU A 21 9.68 -0.48 13.88
N ASP A 22 10.37 -0.64 15.00
CA ASP A 22 10.05 -1.69 15.97
C ASP A 22 8.83 -1.21 16.78
N THR A 23 7.71 -1.92 16.65
CA THR A 23 6.45 -1.62 17.34
C THR A 23 6.07 -2.82 18.21
N GLU A 24 4.97 -2.71 18.95
CA GLU A 24 4.44 -3.88 19.67
C GLU A 24 4.25 -5.07 18.70
N PRO A 25 4.58 -6.30 19.14
CA PRO A 25 4.45 -7.47 18.31
C PRO A 25 3.02 -7.62 17.81
N VAL A 26 2.90 -7.86 16.51
CA VAL A 26 1.63 -8.17 15.89
C VAL A 26 1.15 -9.52 16.46
N VAL A 27 0.13 -9.47 17.33
CA VAL A 27 -0.31 -10.60 18.19
C VAL A 27 -0.88 -11.77 17.39
N HIS A 28 -1.37 -11.54 16.16
CA HIS A 28 -1.96 -12.55 15.31
C HIS A 28 -1.19 -12.69 14.00
N SER A 29 -0.93 -13.92 13.56
CA SER A 29 -0.27 -14.22 12.27
C SER A 29 -1.00 -13.64 11.05
N ASN A 30 -2.30 -13.37 11.18
CA ASN A 30 -3.15 -12.86 10.12
C ASN A 30 -3.33 -11.34 10.17
N SER A 31 -2.71 -10.67 11.14
CA SER A 31 -2.78 -9.22 11.25
C SER A 31 -1.89 -8.57 10.21
N GLN A 32 -2.47 -7.66 9.44
CA GLN A 32 -1.77 -6.92 8.40
C GLN A 32 -0.77 -5.94 9.03
N ILE A 33 0.50 -6.02 8.63
CA ILE A 33 1.53 -5.05 9.05
C ILE A 33 1.20 -3.71 8.39
N PRO A 34 1.01 -2.62 9.16
CA PRO A 34 0.69 -1.33 8.58
C PRO A 34 1.90 -0.78 7.81
N VAL A 35 1.66 -0.35 6.56
CA VAL A 35 2.64 0.35 5.73
C VAL A 35 2.20 1.80 5.55
N ILE A 36 3.11 2.73 5.84
CA ILE A 36 2.85 4.16 5.68
C ILE A 36 3.59 4.64 4.42
N LEU A 37 2.83 5.00 3.39
CA LEU A 37 3.35 5.58 2.17
C LEU A 37 3.60 7.08 2.36
N GLY A 38 4.84 7.41 2.72
CA GLY A 38 5.25 8.79 2.99
C GLY A 38 5.33 9.67 1.73
N ARG A 39 5.63 10.96 1.95
CA ARG A 39 5.83 11.95 0.89
C ARG A 39 6.82 11.52 -0.21
N PRO A 40 7.95 10.84 0.08
CA PRO A 40 8.85 10.36 -0.97
C PRO A 40 8.16 9.42 -1.95
N PHE A 41 7.45 8.39 -1.46
CA PHE A 41 6.68 7.48 -2.32
C PHE A 41 5.66 8.25 -3.17
N LEU A 42 4.88 9.12 -2.51
CA LEU A 42 3.85 9.91 -3.19
C LEU A 42 4.43 10.81 -4.29
N ALA A 43 5.63 11.35 -4.09
CA ALA A 43 6.34 12.15 -5.09
C ALA A 43 6.83 11.26 -6.25
N THR A 44 7.44 10.11 -5.96
CA THR A 44 7.90 9.14 -6.97
C THR A 44 6.76 8.67 -7.87
N SER A 45 5.59 8.39 -7.28
CA SER A 45 4.42 7.92 -8.01
C SER A 45 3.57 9.04 -8.61
N ASN A 46 4.00 10.31 -8.53
CA ASN A 46 3.23 11.48 -8.95
C ASN A 46 1.77 11.46 -8.44
N ALA A 47 1.61 11.21 -7.14
CA ALA A 47 0.29 10.95 -6.56
C ALA A 47 -0.58 12.21 -6.52
N HIS A 48 -1.81 12.10 -7.04
CA HIS A 48 -2.86 13.11 -6.87
C HIS A 48 -3.97 12.54 -5.98
N ILE A 49 -4.07 13.05 -4.75
CA ILE A 49 -4.99 12.55 -3.73
C ILE A 49 -6.13 13.54 -3.52
N ASN A 50 -7.34 13.12 -3.85
CA ASN A 50 -8.55 13.83 -3.46
C ASN A 50 -9.09 13.25 -2.15
N CYS A 51 -8.73 13.89 -1.04
CA CYS A 51 -9.14 13.45 0.29
C CYS A 51 -10.66 13.53 0.53
N ARG A 52 -11.38 14.38 -0.20
CA ARG A 52 -12.83 14.55 -0.02
C ARG A 52 -13.60 13.33 -0.50
N ASN A 53 -13.21 12.74 -1.62
CA ASN A 53 -13.91 11.60 -2.21
C ASN A 53 -13.11 10.28 -2.12
N GLY A 54 -11.87 10.32 -1.65
CA GLY A 54 -11.01 9.14 -1.49
C GLY A 54 -10.42 8.63 -2.80
N LEU A 55 -10.46 9.42 -3.88
CA LEU A 55 -9.86 9.06 -5.14
C LEU A 55 -8.39 9.43 -5.14
N MET A 56 -7.54 8.46 -5.41
CA MET A 56 -6.10 8.63 -5.54
C MET A 56 -5.68 8.21 -6.94
N GLN A 57 -4.98 9.09 -7.65
CA GLN A 57 -4.35 8.76 -8.92
C GLN A 57 -2.84 8.64 -8.72
N LEU A 58 -2.24 7.59 -9.26
CA LEU A 58 -0.79 7.39 -9.34
C LEU A 58 -0.39 7.38 -10.82
N SER A 59 0.78 7.89 -11.15
CA SER A 59 1.33 7.84 -12.50
C SER A 59 2.67 7.13 -12.56
N PHE A 60 2.88 6.38 -13.63
CA PHE A 60 4.15 5.72 -13.95
C PHE A 60 4.41 5.88 -15.46
N GLY A 61 5.37 6.71 -15.83
CA GLY A 61 5.57 7.09 -17.23
C GLY A 61 4.32 7.77 -17.81
N ASN A 62 3.75 7.18 -18.86
CA ASN A 62 2.52 7.64 -19.51
C ASN A 62 1.25 6.92 -19.00
N MET A 63 1.38 6.06 -17.99
CA MET A 63 0.28 5.28 -17.44
C MET A 63 -0.23 5.91 -16.15
N THR A 64 -1.55 5.86 -15.94
CA THR A 64 -2.20 6.31 -14.71
C THR A 64 -3.02 5.18 -14.10
N LEU A 65 -2.96 5.04 -12.78
CA LEU A 65 -3.77 4.14 -11.97
C LEU A 65 -4.69 4.97 -11.08
N GLU A 66 -5.96 4.60 -11.01
CA GLU A 66 -6.92 5.22 -10.12
C GLU A 66 -7.35 4.24 -9.02
N LEU A 67 -7.31 4.70 -7.78
CA LEU A 67 -7.53 3.92 -6.58
C LEU A 67 -8.57 4.61 -5.71
N ASN A 68 -9.50 3.83 -5.16
CA ASN A 68 -10.38 4.30 -4.09
C ASN A 68 -9.80 3.86 -2.73
N ILE A 69 -9.17 4.79 -2.01
CA ILE A 69 -8.45 4.49 -0.76
C ILE A 69 -9.40 4.07 0.37
N PHE A 70 -10.70 4.35 0.28
CA PHE A 70 -11.69 3.88 1.25
C PHE A 70 -12.16 2.44 0.97
N SER A 71 -11.99 1.95 -0.25
CA SER A 71 -12.42 0.61 -0.67
C SER A 71 -11.30 -0.44 -0.60
N ILE A 72 -10.03 -0.03 -0.73
CA ILE A 72 -8.87 -0.95 -0.80
C ILE A 72 -8.59 -1.65 0.53
N CYS A 73 -8.99 -1.05 1.67
CA CYS A 73 -8.85 -1.66 3.00
C CYS A 73 -9.78 -2.87 3.23
N LYS A 74 -10.51 -3.34 2.20
CA LYS A 74 -11.41 -4.50 2.25
C LYS A 74 -10.89 -5.63 1.37
N GLN A 75 -9.71 -6.17 1.66
CA GLN A 75 -9.42 -7.52 1.17
C GLN A 75 -10.24 -8.52 1.99
N PRO A 76 -10.91 -9.51 1.37
CA PRO A 76 -11.52 -10.58 2.12
C PRO A 76 -10.41 -11.36 2.82
N ALA A 77 -10.56 -11.57 4.13
CA ALA A 77 -9.87 -12.68 4.78
C ALA A 77 -10.26 -13.93 3.98
N ASN A 78 -9.29 -14.63 3.39
CA ASN A 78 -9.54 -15.96 2.85
C ASN A 78 -9.90 -16.86 4.04
N ASN A 79 -11.19 -16.91 4.38
CA ASN A 79 -11.76 -17.90 5.27
C ASN A 79 -11.92 -19.18 4.46
N GLY A 80 -10.78 -19.76 4.10
CA GLY A 80 -10.69 -21.10 3.54
C GLY A 80 -10.12 -22.02 4.59
N ASP A 81 -10.89 -22.32 5.63
CA ASP A 81 -10.79 -23.55 6.41
C ASP A 81 -12.21 -23.90 6.88
N VAL A 82 -12.92 -24.59 5.99
CA VAL A 82 -14.09 -25.41 6.32
C VAL A 82 -13.57 -26.68 6.97
N ASP A 83 -14.09 -26.99 8.15
CA ASP A 83 -14.14 -28.30 8.81
C ASP A 83 -13.13 -29.38 8.34
N LYS A 84 -12.13 -29.68 9.17
CA LYS A 84 -11.79 -31.06 9.57
C LYS A 84 -11.18 -31.10 10.97
#